data_AF-A0A7S4K072-F1
#
_entry.id   AF-A0A7S4K072-F1
#
_cell.length_a   1.000
_cell.length_b   1.000
_cell.length_c   1.000
_cell.angle_alpha   90.00
_cell.angle_beta   90.00
_cell.angle_gamma   90.00
#
_symmetry.space_group_name_H-M   'P 1'
#
loop_
_entity.id
_entity.type
_entity.pdbx_description
1 polymer ?
#
loop_
_entity_poly.entity_id
_entity_poly.type
_entity_poly.pdbx_seq_one_letter_code
_entity_poly.pdbx_strand_id
1 'polypeptide(L)'
;LDCNEEMVDYSKWDKFQDSDDEEEERSPGGQQQGAQAMPASALPKSAQDELVREHPEMAMKAGLIQQTKENKEYKRRKQHYHNGQLVYEWEQSLDEVNIYITPPPGVTADMFDIEIKSSHITVGIKGNTEKYLNHDLGGKCKHTESYWTLEDVLGGGKEIHITLTKMAKAVPWESALQGHQPLDPVTATEVRKDIMRERFQEEHPGFDFSGADFNGQVPDPSTFMGGVGYR
;
A
#
# COMPACT_ATOMS: atom_id res chain seq x y z
N LEU A 1 19.61 -22.94 -0.23
CA LEU A 1 19.13 -22.82 -1.62
C LEU A 1 18.82 -21.36 -1.77
N ASP A 2 19.82 -20.63 -2.27
CA ASP A 2 19.81 -19.18 -2.42
C ASP A 2 18.65 -18.77 -3.33
N CYS A 3 17.67 -18.09 -2.76
CA CYS A 3 16.74 -17.30 -3.56
C CYS A 3 17.56 -16.09 -4.00
N ASN A 4 17.90 -16.04 -5.28
CA ASN A 4 18.51 -14.89 -5.92
C ASN A 4 17.70 -13.63 -5.57
N GLU A 5 18.17 -12.85 -4.61
CA GLU A 5 18.13 -11.39 -4.68
C GLU A 5 18.93 -10.99 -5.93
N GLU A 6 18.40 -11.29 -7.12
CA GLU A 6 18.71 -10.43 -8.26
C GLU A 6 18.27 -9.05 -7.82
N MET A 7 19.27 -8.18 -7.73
CA MET A 7 19.26 -6.85 -7.16
C MET A 7 18.23 -6.00 -7.92
N VAL A 8 16.95 -6.12 -7.59
CA VAL A 8 15.87 -5.34 -8.20
C VAL A 8 16.10 -3.90 -7.77
N ASP A 9 16.60 -3.10 -8.70
CA ASP A 9 16.86 -1.70 -8.47
C ASP A 9 15.58 -0.90 -8.65
N TYR A 10 14.80 -0.81 -7.58
CA TYR A 10 13.57 -0.02 -7.54
C TYR A 10 13.81 1.47 -7.85
N SER A 11 15.06 1.98 -7.77
CA SER A 11 15.37 3.37 -8.12
C SER A 11 15.28 3.65 -9.61
N LYS A 12 15.25 2.60 -10.45
CA LYS A 12 15.05 2.73 -11.89
C LYS A 12 13.61 3.02 -12.27
N TRP A 13 12.66 2.83 -11.35
CA TRP A 13 11.25 3.11 -11.59
C TRP A 13 11.02 4.52 -12.10
N ASP A 14 11.64 5.51 -11.46
CA ASP A 14 11.53 6.91 -11.86
C ASP A 14 12.33 7.24 -13.13
N LYS A 15 13.31 6.40 -13.48
CA LYS A 15 14.26 6.62 -14.60
C LYS A 15 13.87 5.91 -15.90
N PHE A 16 12.73 5.22 -15.93
CA PHE A 16 12.31 4.50 -17.15
C PHE A 16 11.97 5.42 -18.34
N GLN A 17 12.05 6.74 -18.18
CA GLN A 17 11.96 7.73 -19.25
C GLN A 17 13.31 8.32 -19.71
N ASP A 18 14.41 8.09 -18.98
CA ASP A 18 15.71 8.72 -19.25
C ASP A 18 16.64 7.77 -20.02
N SER A 19 16.35 7.57 -21.31
CA SER A 19 17.41 7.27 -22.27
C SER A 19 17.70 8.55 -23.04
N ASP A 20 18.91 9.09 -22.80
CA ASP A 20 19.53 10.28 -23.37
C ASP A 20 19.08 11.63 -22.76
N ASP A 21 19.76 12.03 -21.68
CA ASP A 21 20.51 13.29 -21.63
C ASP A 21 21.31 13.39 -20.31
N GLU A 22 22.64 13.45 -20.45
CA GLU A 22 23.55 13.86 -19.37
C GLU A 22 23.35 15.36 -19.11
N GLU A 23 23.14 15.79 -17.86
CA GLU A 23 23.59 17.12 -17.44
C GLU A 23 23.85 17.19 -15.91
N GLU A 24 25.05 17.68 -15.58
CA GLU A 24 25.57 17.97 -14.24
C GLU A 24 24.82 19.14 -13.58
N GLU A 25 24.46 19.03 -12.29
CA GLU A 25 24.17 20.21 -11.45
C GLU A 25 24.88 20.13 -10.08
N ARG A 26 26.08 20.70 -10.07
CA ARG A 26 26.64 21.68 -9.12
C ARG A 26 25.86 22.00 -7.83
N SER A 27 26.53 21.80 -6.68
CA SER A 27 26.16 22.42 -5.38
C SER A 27 26.36 23.95 -5.36
N PRO A 28 25.62 24.69 -4.51
CA PRO A 28 26.30 25.28 -3.35
C PRO A 28 25.46 25.34 -2.05
N GLY A 29 26.16 25.35 -0.91
CA GLY A 29 25.58 25.50 0.42
C GLY A 29 25.19 26.94 0.80
N GLY A 30 24.40 27.07 1.86
CA GLY A 30 24.05 28.34 2.51
C GLY A 30 23.25 28.14 3.80
N GLN A 31 23.58 28.92 4.84
CA GLN A 31 23.24 28.72 6.25
C GLN A 31 21.83 29.18 6.69
N GLN A 32 21.40 28.62 7.83
CA GLN A 32 20.22 28.95 8.63
C GLN A 32 20.10 30.43 9.03
N GLN A 33 18.87 30.92 9.15
CA GLN A 33 18.47 31.86 10.20
C GLN A 33 16.98 31.75 10.51
N GLY A 34 16.66 31.70 11.81
CA GLY A 34 15.34 31.41 12.33
C GLY A 34 14.32 32.54 12.13
N ALA A 35 13.08 32.15 11.81
CA ALA A 35 11.90 32.97 11.93
C ALA A 35 10.88 32.25 12.82
N GLN A 36 10.32 33.00 13.76
CA GLN A 36 9.42 32.54 14.81
C GLN A 36 8.12 31.95 14.21
N ALA A 37 7.71 30.78 14.70
CA ALA A 37 6.48 30.11 14.27
C ALA A 37 5.23 30.86 14.77
N MET A 38 4.45 31.42 13.84
CA MET A 38 3.07 31.86 14.06
C MET A 38 2.14 30.62 14.03
N PRO A 39 1.06 30.56 14.83
CA PRO A 39 0.13 29.44 14.82
C PRO A 39 -0.65 29.37 13.49
N ALA A 40 -0.69 28.18 12.89
CA ALA A 40 -1.21 27.89 11.55
C ALA A 40 -2.72 28.14 11.33
N SER A 41 -3.47 28.63 12.34
CA SER A 41 -4.91 28.85 12.26
C SER A 41 -5.32 30.17 11.60
N ALA A 42 -4.37 30.99 11.13
CA ALA A 42 -4.61 32.33 10.59
C ALA A 42 -4.35 32.47 9.07
N LEU A 43 -4.05 31.38 8.36
CA LEU A 43 -3.75 31.41 6.92
C LEU A 43 -5.03 31.60 6.08
N PRO A 44 -4.98 32.33 4.96
CA PRO A 44 -6.11 32.51 4.04
C PRO A 44 -6.49 31.17 3.38
N LYS A 45 -7.79 30.99 3.05
CA LYS A 45 -8.33 29.74 2.48
C LYS A 45 -7.57 29.21 1.27
N SER A 46 -7.06 30.08 0.40
CA SER A 46 -6.26 29.68 -0.76
C SER A 46 -4.97 28.95 -0.40
N ALA A 47 -4.30 29.35 0.68
CA ALA A 47 -3.09 28.69 1.17
C ALA A 47 -3.41 27.38 1.92
N GLN A 48 -4.63 27.26 2.48
CA GLN A 48 -5.10 26.01 3.07
C GLN A 48 -5.42 24.98 1.98
N ASP A 49 -6.07 25.40 0.89
CA ASP A 49 -6.37 24.55 -0.26
C ASP A 49 -5.09 24.09 -0.99
N GLU A 50 -4.07 24.96 -1.06
CA GLU A 50 -2.76 24.64 -1.62
C GLU A 50 -1.98 23.66 -0.73
N LEU A 51 -2.00 23.84 0.61
CA LEU A 51 -1.38 22.90 1.56
C LEU A 51 -2.07 21.52 1.57
N VAL A 52 -3.39 21.48 1.41
CA VAL A 52 -4.16 20.22 1.25
C VAL A 52 -3.77 19.49 -0.04
N ARG A 53 -3.47 20.25 -1.10
CA ARG A 53 -3.10 19.71 -2.41
C ARG A 53 -1.66 19.20 -2.46
N GLU A 54 -0.72 19.92 -1.85
CA GLU A 54 0.71 19.59 -1.90
C GLU A 54 1.14 18.64 -0.76
N HIS A 55 0.45 18.68 0.38
CA HIS A 55 0.80 17.90 1.56
C HIS A 55 -0.44 17.33 2.26
N PRO A 56 -1.14 16.36 1.62
CA PRO A 56 -2.38 15.79 2.14
C PRO A 56 -2.20 15.18 3.55
N GLU A 57 -1.04 14.60 3.86
CA GLU A 57 -0.71 14.08 5.19
C GLU A 57 -0.65 15.17 6.28
N MET A 58 -0.09 16.35 5.97
CA MET A 58 0.03 17.45 6.94
C MET A 58 -1.31 18.16 7.16
N ALA A 59 -2.12 18.32 6.11
CA ALA A 59 -3.47 18.85 6.24
C ALA A 59 -4.39 17.93 7.06
N MET A 60 -4.19 16.62 6.97
CA MET A 60 -4.84 15.61 7.81
C MET A 60 -4.38 15.68 9.27
N LYS A 61 -3.07 15.83 9.53
CA LYS A 61 -2.51 16.01 10.88
C LYS A 61 -2.94 17.34 11.53
N ALA A 62 -3.20 18.36 10.72
CA ALA A 62 -3.69 19.68 11.14
C ALA A 62 -5.22 19.75 11.31
N GLY A 63 -5.97 18.66 11.03
CA GLY A 63 -7.41 18.57 11.29
C GLY A 63 -8.31 19.40 10.36
N LEU A 64 -7.81 19.78 9.18
CA LEU A 64 -8.53 20.60 8.19
C LEU A 64 -9.49 19.80 7.30
N ILE A 65 -9.44 18.47 7.32
CA ILE A 65 -10.26 17.57 6.50
C ILE A 65 -11.08 16.65 7.44
N GLN A 66 -12.40 16.53 7.21
CA GLN A 66 -13.23 15.56 7.93
C GLN A 66 -12.71 14.13 7.67
N GLN A 67 -12.66 13.29 8.71
CA GLN A 67 -12.31 11.87 8.59
C GLN A 67 -13.36 11.15 7.73
N THR A 68 -13.11 11.09 6.41
CA THR A 68 -13.86 10.26 5.47
C THR A 68 -13.42 8.79 5.58
N LYS A 69 -14.21 7.86 5.04
CA LYS A 69 -13.85 6.43 5.01
C LYS A 69 -12.49 6.19 4.34
N GLU A 70 -12.20 6.92 3.27
CA GLU A 70 -10.93 6.92 2.53
C GLU A 70 -9.72 7.25 3.43
N ASN A 71 -9.88 8.23 4.34
CA ASN A 71 -8.84 8.61 5.29
C ASN A 71 -8.56 7.53 6.36
N LYS A 72 -9.56 6.70 6.69
CA LYS A 72 -9.40 5.57 7.60
C LYS A 72 -8.69 4.38 6.92
N GLU A 73 -8.91 4.22 5.61
CA GLU A 73 -8.32 3.18 4.77
C GLU A 73 -6.83 3.44 4.52
N TYR A 74 -6.46 4.68 4.15
CA TYR A 74 -5.05 5.10 4.04
C TYR A 74 -4.23 4.84 5.31
N LYS A 75 -4.83 5.02 6.49
CA LYS A 75 -4.15 4.81 7.78
C LYS A 75 -3.85 3.33 8.07
N ARG A 76 -4.39 2.39 7.30
CA ARG A 76 -4.22 0.94 7.49
C ARG A 76 -3.24 0.34 6.49
N ARG A 77 -2.79 1.10 5.49
CA ARG A 77 -1.77 0.67 4.54
C ARG A 77 -0.43 0.53 5.26
N LYS A 78 0.25 -0.59 5.02
CA LYS A 78 1.57 -0.90 5.56
C LYS A 78 2.58 -0.65 4.46
N GLN A 79 3.70 -0.06 4.82
CA GLN A 79 4.69 0.40 3.86
C GLN A 79 5.84 -0.60 3.80
N HIS A 80 6.29 -0.91 2.58
CA HIS A 80 7.51 -1.68 2.36
C HIS A 80 8.60 -0.79 1.76
N TYR A 81 9.74 -0.73 2.44
CA TYR A 81 10.90 0.03 2.03
C TYR A 81 12.04 -0.88 1.59
N HIS A 82 12.74 -0.50 0.54
CA HIS A 82 14.00 -1.10 0.12
C HIS A 82 15.04 -0.01 -0.08
N ASN A 83 16.18 -0.11 0.63
CA ASN A 83 17.25 0.91 0.61
C ASN A 83 16.76 2.36 0.88
N GLY A 84 15.74 2.52 1.72
CA GLY A 84 15.16 3.82 2.06
C GLY A 84 14.13 4.36 1.06
N GLN A 85 13.90 3.67 -0.05
CA GLN A 85 12.85 4.00 -1.01
C GLN A 85 11.57 3.23 -0.69
N LEU A 86 10.42 3.92 -0.70
CA LEU A 86 9.11 3.28 -0.62
C LEU A 86 8.84 2.53 -1.94
N VAL A 87 8.68 1.21 -1.86
CA VAL A 87 8.43 0.37 -3.04
C VAL A 87 6.94 0.21 -3.27
N TYR A 88 6.20 -0.13 -2.23
CA TYR A 88 4.76 -0.25 -2.28
C TYR A 88 4.16 -0.11 -0.90
N GLU A 89 2.89 0.22 -0.89
CA GLU A 89 2.04 0.09 0.28
C GLU A 89 1.11 -1.10 0.10
N TRP A 90 0.68 -1.73 1.18
CA TRP A 90 -0.23 -2.86 1.07
C TRP A 90 -1.12 -2.99 2.30
N GLU A 91 -2.25 -3.61 2.10
CA GLU A 91 -3.10 -4.03 3.20
C GLU A 91 -3.81 -5.34 2.86
N GLN A 92 -4.58 -5.83 3.81
CA GLN A 92 -5.32 -7.07 3.63
C GLN A 92 -6.62 -7.04 4.43
N SER A 93 -7.62 -7.70 3.89
CA SER A 93 -8.89 -8.00 4.52
C SER A 93 -9.00 -9.50 4.77
N LEU A 94 -10.22 -9.94 5.12
CA LEU A 94 -10.59 -11.32 5.25
C LEU A 94 -10.28 -12.16 4.00
N ASP A 95 -10.60 -11.68 2.79
CA ASP A 95 -10.45 -12.41 1.53
C ASP A 95 -9.53 -11.76 0.51
N GLU A 96 -8.99 -10.57 0.77
CA GLU A 96 -8.17 -9.85 -0.21
C GLU A 96 -6.85 -9.36 0.37
N VAL A 97 -5.88 -9.17 -0.52
CA VAL A 97 -4.65 -8.39 -0.29
C VAL A 97 -4.59 -7.31 -1.36
N ASN A 98 -4.46 -6.06 -0.93
CA ASN A 98 -4.34 -4.90 -1.82
C ASN A 98 -2.91 -4.38 -1.79
N ILE A 99 -2.34 -4.09 -2.96
CA ILE A 99 -1.00 -3.51 -3.13
C ILE A 99 -1.15 -2.21 -3.92
N TYR A 100 -0.49 -1.16 -3.44
CA TYR A 100 -0.53 0.19 -4.00
C TYR A 100 0.89 0.61 -4.37
N ILE A 101 1.06 1.06 -5.62
CA ILE A 101 2.36 1.48 -6.16
C ILE A 101 2.18 2.82 -6.85
N THR A 102 2.97 3.81 -6.47
CA THR A 102 3.04 5.08 -7.21
C THR A 102 3.78 4.84 -8.51
N PRO A 103 3.16 5.01 -9.70
CA PRO A 103 3.82 4.85 -10.98
C PRO A 103 4.71 6.06 -11.30
N PRO A 104 5.62 5.92 -12.29
CA PRO A 104 6.41 7.04 -12.77
C PRO A 104 5.49 8.05 -13.46
N PRO A 105 5.87 9.33 -13.48
CA PRO A 105 5.06 10.37 -14.09
C PRO A 105 4.82 10.13 -15.58
N GLY A 106 3.63 10.46 -16.07
CA GLY A 106 3.29 10.37 -17.50
C GLY A 106 3.00 8.96 -18.04
N VAL A 107 3.07 7.92 -17.21
CA VAL A 107 2.73 6.55 -17.63
C VAL A 107 1.22 6.34 -17.65
N THR A 108 0.72 5.77 -18.76
CA THR A 108 -0.69 5.41 -18.95
C THR A 108 -0.92 3.91 -18.77
N ALA A 109 -2.17 3.50 -18.51
CA ALA A 109 -2.50 2.12 -18.18
C ALA A 109 -2.06 1.10 -19.26
N ASP A 110 -2.12 1.49 -20.53
CA ASP A 110 -1.72 0.67 -21.67
C ASP A 110 -0.20 0.44 -21.77
N MET A 111 0.61 1.23 -21.08
CA MET A 111 2.06 1.06 -21.02
C MET A 111 2.48 0.01 -19.98
N PHE A 112 1.62 -0.36 -19.03
CA PHE A 112 1.94 -1.36 -18.02
C PHE A 112 1.87 -2.78 -18.57
N ASP A 113 2.79 -3.62 -18.10
CA ASP A 113 2.81 -5.06 -18.26
C ASP A 113 2.80 -5.70 -16.87
N ILE A 114 1.59 -6.02 -16.41
CA ILE A 114 1.32 -6.59 -15.09
C ILE A 114 0.75 -7.99 -15.27
N GLU A 115 1.43 -8.98 -14.71
CA GLU A 115 1.01 -10.38 -14.73
C GLU A 115 0.80 -10.86 -13.30
N ILE A 116 -0.41 -11.34 -13.01
CA ILE A 116 -0.76 -11.94 -11.72
C ILE A 116 -0.91 -13.44 -11.93
N LYS A 117 -0.11 -14.22 -11.21
CA LYS A 117 -0.20 -15.69 -11.13
C LYS A 117 -0.64 -16.08 -9.72
N SER A 118 -1.02 -17.35 -9.55
CA SER A 118 -1.55 -17.84 -8.26
C SER A 118 -0.58 -17.67 -7.09
N SER A 119 0.73 -17.63 -7.32
CA SER A 119 1.74 -17.45 -6.27
C SER A 119 2.82 -16.45 -6.64
N HIS A 120 2.64 -15.67 -7.71
CA HIS A 120 3.69 -14.81 -8.24
C HIS A 120 3.11 -13.58 -8.92
N ILE A 121 3.80 -12.44 -8.86
CA ILE A 121 3.40 -11.22 -9.53
C ILE A 121 4.58 -10.55 -10.21
N THR A 122 4.34 -10.06 -11.42
CA THR A 122 5.26 -9.15 -12.10
C THR A 122 4.58 -7.82 -12.39
N VAL A 123 5.28 -6.72 -12.13
CA VAL A 123 4.85 -5.36 -12.49
C VAL A 123 5.99 -4.71 -13.27
N GLY A 124 5.71 -4.16 -14.44
CA GLY A 124 6.71 -3.43 -15.22
C GLY A 124 6.08 -2.60 -16.33
N ILE A 125 6.93 -1.97 -17.13
CA ILE A 125 6.54 -1.17 -18.30
C ILE A 125 6.86 -1.96 -19.57
N LYS A 126 5.95 -1.94 -20.55
CA LYS A 126 6.12 -2.61 -21.85
C LYS A 126 7.36 -2.10 -22.57
N GLY A 127 8.08 -3.00 -23.21
CA GLY A 127 9.32 -2.67 -23.94
C GLY A 127 10.56 -2.61 -23.05
N ASN A 128 10.40 -2.54 -21.74
CA ASN A 128 11.51 -2.66 -20.81
C ASN A 128 11.81 -4.13 -20.48
N THR A 129 13.09 -4.45 -20.33
CA THR A 129 13.58 -5.78 -19.97
C THR A 129 13.50 -6.03 -18.47
N GLU A 130 13.66 -4.99 -17.65
CA GLU A 130 13.58 -5.10 -16.19
C GLU A 130 12.15 -4.86 -15.70
N LYS A 131 11.69 -5.73 -14.79
CA LYS A 131 10.41 -5.58 -14.10
C LYS A 131 10.63 -4.83 -12.79
N TYR A 132 9.71 -3.93 -12.47
CA TYR A 132 9.68 -3.22 -11.20
C TYR A 132 9.42 -4.16 -10.03
N LEU A 133 8.43 -5.05 -10.14
CA LEU A 133 8.24 -6.17 -9.23
C LEU A 133 8.34 -7.48 -10.00
N ASN A 134 9.00 -8.47 -9.41
CA ASN A 134 9.09 -9.83 -9.92
C ASN A 134 9.29 -10.76 -8.71
N HIS A 135 8.19 -11.03 -7.99
CA HIS A 135 8.25 -11.67 -6.69
C HIS A 135 7.16 -12.72 -6.52
N ASP A 136 7.49 -13.74 -5.73
CA ASP A 136 6.47 -14.64 -5.21
C ASP A 136 5.59 -13.89 -4.21
N LEU A 137 4.30 -14.25 -4.17
CA LEU A 137 3.32 -13.67 -3.27
C LEU A 137 3.49 -14.23 -1.86
N GLY A 138 3.14 -13.45 -0.82
CA GLY A 138 3.17 -13.92 0.58
C GLY A 138 2.21 -15.07 0.87
N GLY A 139 1.24 -15.31 -0.01
CA GLY A 139 0.38 -16.49 -0.03
C GLY A 139 -0.19 -16.74 -1.42
N LYS A 140 -1.13 -17.69 -1.53
CA LYS A 140 -1.76 -18.01 -2.82
C LYS A 140 -2.99 -17.15 -3.07
N CYS A 141 -3.12 -16.65 -4.30
CA CYS A 141 -4.29 -15.94 -4.79
C CYS A 141 -5.01 -16.71 -5.90
N LYS A 142 -6.26 -16.34 -6.14
CA LYS A 142 -7.05 -16.75 -7.29
C LYS A 142 -6.83 -15.75 -8.43
N HIS A 143 -5.80 -15.97 -9.24
CA HIS A 143 -5.42 -15.04 -10.31
C HIS A 143 -6.54 -14.65 -11.29
N THR A 144 -7.57 -15.49 -11.47
CA THR A 144 -8.74 -15.18 -12.32
C THR A 144 -9.73 -14.20 -11.69
N GLU A 145 -9.72 -14.06 -10.37
CA GLU A 145 -10.54 -13.12 -9.60
C GLU A 145 -9.74 -11.89 -9.17
N SER A 146 -8.40 -11.97 -9.20
CA SER A 146 -7.49 -10.84 -8.98
C SER A 146 -7.41 -9.93 -10.19
N TYR A 147 -7.24 -8.62 -9.96
CA TYR A 147 -7.13 -7.61 -11.02
C TYR A 147 -6.27 -6.43 -10.55
N TRP A 148 -6.01 -5.50 -11.46
CA TRP A 148 -5.34 -4.24 -11.15
C TRP A 148 -6.03 -3.07 -11.87
N THR A 149 -5.95 -1.90 -11.27
CA THR A 149 -6.44 -0.63 -11.81
C THR A 149 -5.34 0.43 -11.73
N LEU A 150 -5.48 1.47 -12.54
CA LEU A 150 -4.66 2.69 -12.45
C LEU A 150 -5.60 3.84 -12.11
N GLU A 151 -5.45 4.39 -10.91
CA GLU A 151 -6.34 5.39 -10.36
C GLU A 151 -5.67 6.76 -10.29
N ASP A 152 -6.44 7.83 -10.44
CA ASP A 152 -5.97 9.20 -10.24
C ASP A 152 -6.10 9.55 -8.74
N VAL A 153 -5.00 9.98 -8.13
CA VAL A 153 -4.96 10.33 -6.70
C VAL A 153 -5.15 11.83 -6.51
N LEU A 154 -5.84 12.21 -5.43
CA LEU A 154 -5.97 13.60 -4.99
C LEU A 154 -4.57 14.20 -4.79
N GLY A 155 -4.19 15.15 -5.66
CA GLY A 155 -2.83 15.72 -5.70
C GLY A 155 -2.21 15.74 -7.10
N GLY A 156 -2.82 15.05 -8.07
CA GLY A 156 -2.37 15.08 -9.47
C GLY A 156 -1.38 13.98 -9.84
N GLY A 157 -1.24 12.96 -8.98
CA GLY A 157 -0.52 11.72 -9.27
C GLY A 157 -1.44 10.58 -9.71
N LYS A 158 -0.84 9.43 -9.98
CA LYS A 158 -1.56 8.17 -10.21
C LYS A 158 -1.16 7.15 -9.16
N GLU A 159 -1.94 6.10 -8.98
CA GLU A 159 -1.64 4.95 -8.12
C GLU A 159 -2.07 3.68 -8.85
N ILE A 160 -1.16 2.72 -8.96
CA ILE A 160 -1.50 1.37 -9.39
C ILE A 160 -2.07 0.65 -8.18
N HIS A 161 -3.33 0.22 -8.27
CA HIS A 161 -3.98 -0.57 -7.24
C HIS A 161 -4.14 -2.01 -7.74
N ILE A 162 -3.47 -2.94 -7.08
CA ILE A 162 -3.52 -4.38 -7.37
C ILE A 162 -4.35 -5.06 -6.28
N THR A 163 -5.42 -5.73 -6.67
CA THR A 163 -6.30 -6.49 -5.77
C THR A 163 -6.06 -7.99 -6.00
N LEU A 164 -5.60 -8.67 -4.95
CA LEU A 164 -5.34 -10.11 -4.94
C LEU A 164 -6.41 -10.84 -4.11
N THR A 165 -7.26 -11.62 -4.76
CA THR A 165 -8.23 -12.47 -4.05
C THR A 165 -7.51 -13.68 -3.44
N LYS A 166 -7.52 -13.81 -2.11
CA LYS A 166 -6.89 -14.92 -1.40
C LYS A 166 -7.53 -16.25 -1.79
N MET A 167 -6.69 -17.26 -2.02
CA MET A 167 -7.15 -18.63 -2.23
C MET A 167 -7.70 -19.24 -0.93
N ALA A 168 -7.12 -18.88 0.22
CA ALA A 168 -7.58 -19.27 1.54
C ALA A 168 -8.07 -18.02 2.30
N LYS A 169 -9.39 -17.88 2.41
CA LYS A 169 -10.03 -16.79 3.17
C LYS A 169 -9.64 -16.89 4.65
N ALA A 170 -9.57 -15.73 5.31
CA ALA A 170 -9.19 -15.54 6.70
C ALA A 170 -7.77 -15.97 7.10
N VAL A 171 -6.92 -16.38 6.15
CA VAL A 171 -5.49 -16.57 6.42
C VAL A 171 -4.80 -15.19 6.35
N PRO A 172 -4.22 -14.69 7.45
CA PRO A 172 -3.44 -13.46 7.43
C PRO A 172 -2.12 -13.71 6.72
N TRP A 173 -1.75 -12.82 5.80
CA TRP A 173 -0.43 -12.83 5.17
C TRP A 173 0.54 -12.02 6.02
N GLU A 174 1.74 -12.54 6.27
CA GLU A 174 2.76 -11.83 7.05
C GLU A 174 3.40 -10.69 6.24
N SER A 175 3.41 -10.81 4.92
CA SER A 175 3.85 -9.80 3.96
C SER A 175 3.03 -9.93 2.66
N ALA A 176 2.92 -8.86 1.87
CA ALA A 176 2.29 -8.96 0.54
C ALA A 176 3.11 -9.84 -0.42
N LEU A 177 4.43 -9.72 -0.38
CA LEU A 177 5.39 -10.42 -1.24
C LEU A 177 6.35 -11.24 -0.38
N GLN A 178 6.75 -12.41 -0.86
CA GLN A 178 7.62 -13.34 -0.15
C GLN A 178 9.04 -12.75 -0.02
N GLY A 179 9.68 -12.96 1.13
CA GLY A 179 11.04 -12.47 1.40
C GLY A 179 11.11 -10.99 1.79
N HIS A 180 10.02 -10.23 1.61
CA HIS A 180 9.92 -8.86 2.09
C HIS A 180 9.65 -8.79 3.59
N GLN A 181 9.86 -7.61 4.20
CA GLN A 181 9.73 -7.42 5.64
C GLN A 181 8.34 -7.88 6.14
N PRO A 182 8.27 -8.85 7.07
CA PRO A 182 7.01 -9.27 7.66
C PRO A 182 6.45 -8.16 8.56
N LEU A 183 5.13 -8.20 8.80
CA LEU A 183 4.48 -7.35 9.78
C LEU A 183 5.12 -7.52 11.16
N ASP A 184 5.33 -6.41 11.86
CA ASP A 184 5.76 -6.48 13.24
C ASP A 184 4.68 -7.16 14.11
N PRO A 185 5.04 -7.77 15.25
CA PRO A 185 4.10 -8.54 16.05
C PRO A 185 2.87 -7.75 16.53
N VAL A 186 2.98 -6.43 16.70
CA VAL A 186 1.88 -5.57 17.16
C VAL A 186 0.91 -5.36 16.02
N THR A 187 1.38 -4.90 14.87
CA THR A 187 0.54 -4.73 13.67
C THR A 187 -0.02 -6.05 13.17
N ALA A 188 0.73 -7.15 13.21
CA ALA A 188 0.22 -8.48 12.89
C ALA A 188 -0.95 -8.89 13.80
N THR A 189 -0.89 -8.52 15.08
CA THR A 189 -1.98 -8.76 16.03
C THR A 189 -3.20 -7.90 15.70
N GLU A 190 -3.01 -6.63 15.37
CA GLU A 190 -4.09 -5.71 14.95
C GLU A 190 -4.78 -6.21 13.68
N VAL A 191 -4.00 -6.57 12.64
CA VAL A 191 -4.52 -7.16 11.41
C VAL A 191 -5.31 -8.44 11.69
N ARG A 192 -4.83 -9.31 12.59
CA ARG A 192 -5.55 -10.51 12.98
C ARG A 192 -6.89 -10.18 13.67
N LYS A 193 -6.93 -9.16 14.53
CA LYS A 193 -8.17 -8.69 15.17
C LYS A 193 -9.16 -8.17 14.13
N ASP A 194 -8.67 -7.45 13.14
CA ASP A 194 -9.50 -6.86 12.09
C ASP A 194 -10.11 -7.93 11.18
N ILE A 195 -9.30 -8.87 10.70
CA ILE A 195 -9.78 -10.02 9.92
C ILE A 195 -10.81 -10.83 10.72
N MET A 196 -10.57 -11.05 12.01
CA MET A 196 -11.55 -11.70 12.88
C MET A 196 -12.86 -10.94 12.93
N ARG A 197 -12.82 -9.64 13.19
CA ARG A 197 -14.03 -8.81 13.29
C ARG A 197 -14.85 -8.87 12.01
N GLU A 198 -14.19 -8.77 10.87
CA GLU A 198 -14.80 -8.88 9.55
C GLU A 198 -15.48 -10.24 9.36
N ARG A 199 -14.77 -11.34 9.69
CA ARG A 199 -15.33 -12.69 9.65
C ARG A 199 -16.60 -12.83 10.49
N PHE A 200 -16.55 -12.36 11.73
CA PHE A 200 -17.70 -12.43 12.65
C PHE A 200 -18.91 -11.62 12.14
N GLN A 201 -18.66 -10.48 11.48
CA GLN A 201 -19.72 -9.69 10.85
C GLN A 201 -20.36 -10.42 9.66
N GLU A 202 -19.57 -11.12 8.83
CA GLU A 202 -20.11 -11.95 7.74
C GLU A 202 -20.92 -13.15 8.24
N GLU A 203 -20.47 -13.82 9.30
CA GLU A 203 -21.14 -15.01 9.85
C GLU A 203 -22.41 -14.68 10.64
N HIS A 204 -22.55 -13.45 11.15
CA HIS A 204 -23.68 -13.00 11.96
C HIS A 204 -24.31 -11.70 11.42
N PRO A 205 -24.98 -11.75 10.25
CA PRO A 205 -25.62 -10.58 9.67
C PRO A 205 -26.72 -10.06 10.60
N GLY A 206 -26.63 -8.80 11.01
CA GLY A 206 -27.58 -8.14 11.90
C GLY A 206 -27.08 -7.87 13.33
N PHE A 207 -25.87 -8.31 13.66
CA PHE A 207 -25.18 -7.87 14.88
C PHE A 207 -24.01 -6.95 14.51
N ASP A 208 -23.88 -5.81 15.20
CA ASP A 208 -22.78 -4.88 14.97
C ASP A 208 -21.60 -5.15 15.94
N PHE A 209 -20.50 -5.68 15.40
CA PHE A 209 -19.25 -5.91 16.12
C PHE A 209 -18.20 -4.80 15.89
N SER A 210 -18.57 -3.66 15.30
CA SER A 210 -17.64 -2.56 15.02
C SER A 210 -16.98 -1.99 16.29
N GLY A 211 -17.68 -2.05 17.44
CA GLY A 211 -17.17 -1.64 18.75
C GLY A 211 -16.56 -2.75 19.60
N ALA A 212 -16.46 -3.98 19.10
CA ALA A 212 -15.92 -5.10 19.87
C ALA A 212 -14.41 -4.96 20.10
N ASP A 213 -13.91 -5.35 21.28
CA ASP A 213 -12.46 -5.48 21.51
C ASP A 213 -12.12 -6.91 21.91
N PHE A 214 -10.97 -7.38 21.45
CA PHE A 214 -10.42 -8.67 21.83
C PHE A 214 -9.52 -8.48 23.05
N ASN A 215 -10.07 -8.79 24.22
CA ASN A 215 -9.32 -8.86 25.47
C ASN A 215 -8.67 -10.25 25.60
N GLY A 216 -7.46 -10.42 25.07
CA GLY A 216 -6.70 -11.68 25.19
C GLY A 216 -5.96 -12.09 23.91
N GLN A 217 -5.57 -13.36 23.84
CA GLN A 217 -4.95 -13.92 22.63
C GLN A 217 -5.98 -14.02 21.52
N VAL A 218 -5.70 -13.36 20.39
CA VAL A 218 -6.55 -13.42 19.19
C VAL A 218 -6.40 -14.80 18.56
N PRO A 219 -7.48 -15.59 18.44
CA PRO A 219 -7.42 -16.91 17.81
C PRO A 219 -7.03 -16.81 16.33
N ASP A 220 -6.76 -17.96 15.70
CA ASP A 220 -6.48 -18.00 14.26
C ASP A 220 -7.78 -17.80 13.44
N PRO A 221 -7.88 -16.76 12.60
CA PRO A 221 -9.10 -16.48 11.85
C PRO A 221 -9.45 -17.55 10.82
N SER A 222 -8.50 -18.40 10.42
CA SER A 222 -8.75 -19.47 9.45
C SER A 222 -9.36 -20.72 10.06
N THR A 223 -9.08 -21.02 11.34
CA THR A 223 -9.51 -22.28 12.00
C THR A 223 -10.57 -22.09 13.09
N PHE A 224 -10.79 -20.85 13.54
CA PHE A 224 -11.72 -20.56 14.63
C PHE A 224 -13.17 -20.95 14.28
N MET A 225 -13.96 -21.41 15.29
CA MET A 225 -15.38 -21.81 15.18
C MET A 225 -15.74 -22.80 14.04
N GLY A 226 -14.85 -23.74 13.74
CA GLY A 226 -15.09 -24.77 12.71
C GLY A 226 -14.53 -24.42 11.33
N GLY A 227 -13.75 -23.33 11.23
CA GLY A 227 -13.09 -22.90 10.01
C GLY A 227 -13.95 -22.00 9.13
N VAL A 228 -13.37 -21.49 8.05
CA VAL A 228 -14.06 -20.57 7.14
C VAL A 228 -15.02 -21.32 6.22
N GLY A 229 -16.28 -20.88 6.16
CA GLY A 229 -17.23 -21.37 5.18
C GLY A 229 -16.90 -20.84 3.79
N TYR A 230 -16.55 -21.72 2.86
CA TYR A 230 -16.47 -21.38 1.44
C TYR A 230 -17.88 -21.45 0.86
N ARG A 231 -18.50 -20.30 0.60
CA ARG A 231 -19.78 -20.23 -0.12
C ARG A 231 -19.55 -20.12 -1.62
#